data_AF-F7UUD0-F1
#
_entry.id   AF-F7UUD0-F1
#
_cell.length_a   1.000
_cell.length_b   1.000
_cell.length_c   1.000
_cell.angle_alpha   90.00
_cell.angle_beta   90.00
_cell.angle_gamma   90.00
#
_symmetry.space_group_name_H-M   'P 1'
#
loop_
_entity.id
_entity.type
_entity.pdbx_description
1 polymer ?
#
loop_
_entity_poly.entity_id
_entity_poly.type
_entity_poly.pdbx_seq_one_letter_code
_entity_poly.pdbx_strand_id
1 'polypeptide(L)'
;MWAQSADWTARNTIFQELIQQPWPIYYDNGSAALVYYINHWMVPAALARMVLLGTGSAAFAIGIGNVLLLAWTSIGVFLVELCVLVLLKAFTTKAIVFALVLLILFSGMDIVGIVLRMLHGSPETAMFSSDPAGGMIYLHLEWWARPGTYQFSSNTTLLFWVFNQTVIPWLCTCMLLLSRSLASSALIVVACLAAGPYAGVGLAVIALVLAIAALAQKPSGGFKAWVQSFVSPVNVMAFLPAVVYASYFLCNQSVATSESRLTMIGLLPDVGIGAFALFLVLEMGIYAAIVGIAYWRTPLFWAVVGTLLCVPFIHIGSAYEFCCRASIPALFCLMLMCGAFLMKHLTDRTHASPRSPSRIAAWALVVCLAVGSVTPLCEFARGITEVMNKGIEASVRPTVDLGEFEVSANQVSNFKAIVTPDSPYFRFFAG
;
A
#
# COMPACT_ATOMS: atom_id res chain seq x y z
N MET A 1 19.05 11.93 7.55
CA MET A 1 18.92 10.56 8.06
C MET A 1 17.69 10.54 8.96
N TRP A 2 16.80 9.56 8.81
CA TRP A 2 15.44 9.53 9.37
C TRP A 2 15.26 8.34 10.32
N ALA A 3 14.39 8.44 11.33
CA ALA A 3 14.11 7.32 12.23
C ALA A 3 13.35 6.19 11.53
N GLN A 4 13.73 4.94 11.82
CA GLN A 4 13.06 3.77 11.29
C GLN A 4 11.86 3.36 12.16
N SER A 5 10.70 3.22 11.50
CA SER A 5 9.47 2.68 12.10
C SER A 5 9.67 1.23 12.55
N ALA A 6 8.84 0.73 13.47
CA ALA A 6 9.02 -0.61 14.06
C ALA A 6 9.10 -1.75 13.01
N ASP A 7 8.35 -1.58 11.92
CA ASP A 7 8.32 -2.45 10.74
C ASP A 7 9.69 -2.70 10.08
N TRP A 8 10.64 -1.77 10.24
CA TRP A 8 11.98 -1.91 9.65
C TRP A 8 12.80 -3.03 10.27
N THR A 9 12.51 -3.44 11.50
CA THR A 9 13.23 -4.51 12.21
C THR A 9 13.27 -5.81 11.39
N ALA A 10 12.10 -6.29 10.96
CA ALA A 10 12.02 -7.49 10.12
C ALA A 10 12.53 -7.23 8.70
N ARG A 11 12.26 -6.05 8.12
CA ARG A 11 12.64 -5.70 6.74
C ARG A 11 14.15 -5.56 6.54
N ASN A 12 14.85 -4.99 7.53
CA ASN A 12 16.32 -4.93 7.54
C ASN A 12 16.90 -6.34 7.51
N THR A 13 16.34 -7.24 8.32
CA THR A 13 16.77 -8.64 8.38
C THR A 13 16.54 -9.34 7.04
N ILE A 14 15.33 -9.28 6.50
CA ILE A 14 14.99 -9.88 5.20
C ILE A 14 15.95 -9.38 4.11
N PHE A 15 16.22 -8.07 4.08
CA PHE A 15 17.12 -7.51 3.09
C PHE A 15 18.57 -8.00 3.23
N GLN A 16 19.08 -8.07 4.46
CA GLN A 16 20.42 -8.59 4.72
C GLN A 16 20.54 -10.09 4.41
N GLU A 17 19.52 -10.88 4.71
CA GLU A 17 19.49 -12.30 4.37
C GLU A 17 19.42 -12.52 2.86
N LEU A 18 18.65 -11.71 2.12
CA LEU A 18 18.64 -11.74 0.65
C LEU A 18 20.04 -11.47 0.05
N ILE A 19 20.88 -10.68 0.72
CA ILE A 19 22.25 -10.46 0.26
C ILE A 19 23.14 -11.67 0.59
N GLN A 20 23.04 -12.20 1.81
CA GLN A 20 24.00 -13.15 2.37
C GLN A 20 23.67 -14.61 2.05
N GLN A 21 22.40 -14.99 2.06
CA GLN A 21 21.97 -16.39 1.91
C GLN A 21 21.67 -16.76 0.45
N PRO A 22 21.92 -18.02 0.03
CA PRO A 22 21.47 -18.51 -1.27
C PRO A 22 19.95 -18.42 -1.40
N TRP A 23 19.48 -18.31 -2.64
CA TRP A 23 18.06 -18.23 -2.95
C TRP A 23 17.59 -19.56 -3.56
N PRO A 24 16.43 -20.10 -3.15
CA PRO A 24 15.55 -19.64 -2.07
C PRO A 24 16.21 -19.72 -0.68
N ILE A 25 15.77 -18.87 0.25
CA ILE A 25 16.32 -18.83 1.61
C ILE A 25 15.61 -19.88 2.47
N TYR A 26 16.40 -20.79 3.02
CA TYR A 26 15.95 -21.87 3.90
C TYR A 26 16.44 -21.64 5.34
N TYR A 27 15.62 -22.05 6.29
CA TYR A 27 15.90 -22.08 7.73
C TYR A 27 15.76 -23.52 8.25
N ASP A 28 16.16 -23.76 9.49
CA ASP A 28 15.89 -25.00 10.23
C ASP A 28 16.33 -26.27 9.47
N ASN A 29 17.55 -26.26 8.93
CA ASN A 29 18.11 -27.34 8.10
C ASN A 29 17.24 -27.72 6.89
N GLY A 30 16.46 -26.77 6.36
CA GLY A 30 15.62 -26.96 5.18
C GLY A 30 14.15 -27.27 5.47
N SER A 31 13.73 -27.34 6.75
CA SER A 31 12.31 -27.57 7.07
C SER A 31 11.44 -26.32 6.97
N ALA A 32 12.05 -25.13 6.93
CA ALA A 32 11.35 -23.86 6.74
C ALA A 32 12.02 -23.01 5.65
N ALA A 33 11.26 -22.12 5.02
CA ALA A 33 11.76 -21.20 4.01
C ALA A 33 11.14 -19.81 4.12
N LEU A 34 11.87 -18.79 3.66
CA LEU A 34 11.37 -17.41 3.58
C LEU A 34 10.27 -17.32 2.51
N VAL A 35 9.05 -17.04 2.95
CA VAL A 35 7.90 -16.81 2.08
C VAL A 35 7.29 -15.46 2.42
N TYR A 36 7.67 -14.44 1.66
CA TYR A 36 7.23 -13.06 1.87
C TYR A 36 7.29 -12.26 0.58
N TYR A 37 6.60 -11.12 0.50
CA TYR A 37 6.60 -10.27 -0.71
C TYR A 37 7.93 -9.53 -0.89
N ILE A 38 8.95 -10.26 -1.33
CA ILE A 38 10.35 -9.80 -1.39
C ILE A 38 10.71 -8.98 -2.62
N ASN A 39 9.80 -8.86 -3.61
CA ASN A 39 10.14 -8.40 -4.96
C ASN A 39 10.75 -6.99 -5.01
N HIS A 40 10.35 -6.08 -4.11
CA HIS A 40 10.94 -4.74 -4.03
C HIS A 40 12.44 -4.75 -3.70
N TRP A 41 12.89 -5.74 -2.92
CA TRP A 41 14.27 -5.88 -2.49
C TRP A 41 15.13 -6.73 -3.43
N MET A 42 14.52 -7.55 -4.29
CA MET A 42 15.26 -8.53 -5.10
C MET A 42 16.34 -7.89 -5.97
N VAL A 43 16.03 -6.78 -6.65
CA VAL A 43 16.99 -6.10 -7.53
C VAL A 43 18.19 -5.55 -6.74
N PRO A 44 18.02 -4.70 -5.70
CA PRO A 44 19.17 -4.21 -4.94
C PRO A 44 19.91 -5.34 -4.21
N ALA A 45 19.21 -6.36 -3.72
CA ALA A 45 19.85 -7.50 -3.05
C ALA A 45 20.69 -8.37 -4.00
N ALA A 46 20.20 -8.64 -5.22
CA ALA A 46 20.95 -9.40 -6.23
C ALA A 46 22.26 -8.70 -6.59
N LEU A 47 22.21 -7.39 -6.81
CA LEU A 47 23.40 -6.58 -7.11
C LEU A 47 24.39 -6.58 -5.94
N ALA A 48 23.91 -6.40 -4.71
CA ALA A 48 24.76 -6.45 -3.52
C ALA A 48 25.33 -7.86 -3.25
N ARG A 49 24.58 -8.92 -3.57
CA ARG A 49 25.07 -10.29 -3.49
C ARG A 49 26.21 -10.56 -4.47
N MET A 50 26.19 -9.99 -5.67
CA MET A 50 27.33 -10.05 -6.58
C MET A 50 28.57 -9.38 -5.99
N VAL A 51 28.40 -8.26 -5.27
CA VAL A 51 29.49 -7.61 -4.54
C VAL A 51 30.01 -8.51 -3.42
N LEU A 52 29.13 -9.20 -2.68
CA LEU A 52 29.52 -10.18 -1.68
C LEU A 52 30.37 -11.30 -2.28
N LEU A 53 29.92 -11.90 -3.39
CA LEU A 53 30.64 -12.98 -4.07
C LEU A 53 32.01 -12.53 -4.60
N GLY A 54 32.13 -11.28 -5.06
CA GLY A 54 33.39 -10.73 -5.57
C GLY A 54 34.38 -10.26 -4.50
N THR A 55 33.89 -9.81 -3.34
CA THR A 55 34.74 -9.20 -2.29
C THR A 55 34.93 -10.08 -1.05
N GLY A 56 34.04 -11.04 -0.81
CA GLY A 56 34.00 -11.85 0.41
C GLY A 56 33.58 -11.08 1.68
N SER A 57 33.30 -9.77 1.60
CA SER A 57 32.98 -8.94 2.76
C SER A 57 31.48 -8.69 2.88
N ALA A 58 30.84 -9.35 3.85
CA ALA A 58 29.42 -9.16 4.17
C ALA A 58 29.10 -7.71 4.54
N ALA A 59 29.91 -7.09 5.41
CA ALA A 59 29.70 -5.70 5.84
C ALA A 59 29.75 -4.72 4.66
N PHE A 60 30.71 -4.90 3.74
CA PHE A 60 30.81 -4.06 2.55
C PHE A 60 29.63 -4.27 1.61
N ALA A 61 29.26 -5.52 1.34
CA ALA A 61 28.12 -5.85 0.49
C ALA A 61 26.78 -5.31 1.04
N ILE A 62 26.54 -5.41 2.35
CA ILE A 62 25.35 -4.83 3.00
C ILE A 62 25.36 -3.30 2.90
N GLY A 63 26.51 -2.65 3.11
CA GLY A 63 26.67 -1.21 2.93
C GLY A 63 26.28 -0.76 1.52
N ILE A 64 26.80 -1.44 0.50
CA ILE A 64 26.42 -1.20 -0.91
C ILE A 64 24.94 -1.51 -1.15
N GLY A 65 24.42 -2.60 -0.60
CA GLY A 65 23.01 -2.97 -0.69
C GLY A 65 22.08 -1.88 -0.17
N ASN A 66 22.38 -1.28 0.98
CA ASN A 66 21.58 -0.19 1.53
C ASN A 66 21.57 1.04 0.62
N VAL A 67 22.70 1.39 0.01
CA VAL A 67 22.79 2.49 -0.97
C VAL A 67 21.97 2.16 -2.22
N LEU A 68 22.08 0.93 -2.74
CA LEU A 68 21.31 0.48 -3.89
C LEU A 68 19.80 0.46 -3.61
N LEU A 69 19.38 0.04 -2.41
CA LEU A 69 17.98 0.03 -2.00
C LEU A 69 17.42 1.45 -1.89
N LEU A 70 18.21 2.39 -1.36
CA LEU A 70 17.84 3.81 -1.32
C LEU A 70 17.68 4.36 -2.74
N ALA A 71 18.65 4.11 -3.63
CA ALA A 71 18.59 4.56 -5.02
C ALA A 71 17.38 3.94 -5.76
N TRP A 72 17.18 2.63 -5.63
CA TRP A 72 16.07 1.89 -6.22
C TRP A 72 14.71 2.46 -5.78
N THR A 73 14.54 2.67 -4.48
CA THR A 73 13.29 3.22 -3.92
C THR A 73 13.09 4.66 -4.36
N SER A 74 14.15 5.48 -4.39
CA SER A 74 14.09 6.88 -4.82
C SER A 74 13.71 7.01 -6.29
N ILE A 75 14.27 6.17 -7.17
CA ILE A 75 13.89 6.12 -8.58
C ILE A 75 12.41 5.76 -8.72
N GLY A 76 11.95 4.75 -7.97
CA GLY A 76 10.54 4.35 -8.00
C GLY A 76 9.61 5.49 -7.57
N VAL A 77 9.91 6.19 -6.47
CA VAL A 77 9.13 7.35 -6.01
C VAL A 77 9.14 8.47 -7.05
N PHE A 78 10.32 8.79 -7.62
CA PHE A 78 10.43 9.80 -8.67
C PHE A 78 9.58 9.45 -9.91
N LEU A 79 9.54 8.17 -10.31
CA LEU A 79 8.68 7.72 -11.40
C LEU A 79 7.19 7.87 -11.05
N VAL A 80 6.78 7.59 -9.80
CA VAL A 80 5.42 7.85 -9.33
C VAL A 80 5.08 9.32 -9.43
N GLU A 81 5.96 10.21 -8.97
CA GLU A 81 5.80 11.66 -9.07
C GLU A 81 5.57 12.09 -10.52
N LEU A 82 6.42 11.65 -11.46
CA LEU A 82 6.24 11.93 -12.88
C LEU A 82 4.90 11.44 -13.41
N CYS A 83 4.47 10.22 -13.06
CA CYS A 83 3.18 9.70 -13.46
C CYS A 83 2.01 10.52 -12.89
N VAL A 84 2.08 10.94 -11.62
CA VAL A 84 1.08 11.81 -10.98
C VAL A 84 0.99 13.14 -11.72
N LEU A 85 2.13 13.75 -12.07
CA LEU A 85 2.15 15.00 -12.84
C LEU A 85 1.47 14.84 -14.21
N VAL A 86 1.74 13.73 -14.91
CA VAL A 86 1.11 13.43 -16.21
C VAL A 86 -0.40 13.20 -16.06
N LEU A 87 -0.82 12.38 -15.08
CA LEU A 87 -2.23 12.05 -14.82
C LEU A 87 -3.04 13.29 -14.42
N LEU A 88 -2.45 14.19 -13.63
CA LEU A 88 -3.07 15.45 -13.23
C LEU A 88 -2.90 16.59 -14.26
N LYS A 89 -2.14 16.35 -15.35
CA LYS A 89 -1.78 17.36 -16.35
C LYS A 89 -1.12 18.61 -15.73
N ALA A 90 -0.28 18.38 -14.72
CA ALA A 90 0.38 19.42 -13.96
C ALA A 90 1.68 19.88 -14.64
N PHE A 91 1.58 20.84 -15.55
CA PHE A 91 2.72 21.33 -16.36
C PHE A 91 3.27 22.71 -15.95
N THR A 92 2.61 23.39 -15.01
CA THR A 92 3.10 24.68 -14.48
C THR A 92 3.77 24.46 -13.13
N THR A 93 4.72 25.31 -12.74
CA THR A 93 5.39 25.21 -11.43
C THR A 93 4.40 25.12 -10.26
N LYS A 94 3.35 25.93 -10.28
CA LYS A 94 2.31 25.91 -9.24
C LYS A 94 1.54 24.59 -9.21
N ALA A 95 1.19 24.06 -10.39
CA ALA A 95 0.51 22.77 -10.51
C ALA A 95 1.40 21.61 -10.06
N ILE A 96 2.68 21.64 -10.41
CA ILE A 96 3.67 20.65 -10.00
C ILE A 96 3.80 20.64 -8.47
N VAL A 97 4.05 21.81 -7.87
CA VAL A 97 4.15 21.93 -6.41
C VAL A 97 2.87 21.43 -5.74
N PHE A 98 1.69 21.82 -6.24
CA PHE A 98 0.42 21.34 -5.72
C PHE A 98 0.30 19.82 -5.78
N ALA A 99 0.59 19.21 -6.93
CA ALA A 99 0.50 17.76 -7.11
C ALA A 99 1.44 16.99 -6.17
N LEU A 100 2.66 17.48 -5.97
CA LEU A 100 3.63 16.87 -5.05
C LEU A 100 3.22 17.05 -3.59
N VAL A 101 2.75 18.25 -3.20
CA VAL A 101 2.22 18.50 -1.85
C VAL A 101 1.01 17.59 -1.58
N LEU A 102 0.11 17.44 -2.55
CA LEU A 102 -1.02 16.52 -2.44
C LEU A 102 -0.54 15.07 -2.29
N LEU A 103 0.43 14.63 -3.08
CA LEU A 103 0.99 13.28 -2.97
C LEU A 103 1.55 13.01 -1.58
N ILE A 104 2.26 13.97 -0.98
CA ILE A 104 2.86 13.82 0.35
C ILE A 104 1.79 13.88 1.45
N LEU A 105 0.87 14.84 1.38
CA LEU A 105 -0.05 15.18 2.48
C LEU A 105 -1.44 14.53 2.39
N PHE A 106 -1.73 13.71 1.38
CA PHE A 106 -3.02 13.05 1.26
C PHE A 106 -3.21 11.97 2.33
N SER A 107 -4.32 12.09 3.07
CA SER A 107 -4.75 11.19 4.15
C SER A 107 -6.26 11.28 4.39
N GLY A 108 -6.82 10.32 5.12
CA GLY A 108 -8.09 10.47 5.82
C GLY A 108 -8.06 11.56 6.89
N MET A 109 -9.23 11.94 7.40
CA MET A 109 -9.37 12.94 8.47
C MET A 109 -9.26 12.30 9.87
N ASP A 110 -8.18 11.55 10.11
CA ASP A 110 -7.98 10.76 11.33
C ASP A 110 -8.12 11.57 12.62
N ILE A 111 -7.56 12.79 12.61
CA ILE A 111 -7.59 13.70 13.76
C ILE A 111 -9.03 14.02 14.20
N VAL A 112 -9.98 14.10 13.27
CA VAL A 112 -11.40 14.32 13.60
C VAL A 112 -11.96 13.09 14.29
N GLY A 113 -11.61 11.90 13.82
CA GLY A 113 -12.00 10.64 14.45
C GLY A 113 -11.50 10.52 15.88
N ILE A 114 -10.24 10.90 16.12
CA ILE A 114 -9.63 10.95 17.46
C ILE A 114 -10.38 11.93 18.35
N VAL A 115 -10.56 13.18 17.92
CA VAL A 115 -11.24 14.21 18.71
C VAL A 115 -12.66 13.79 19.06
N LEU A 116 -13.42 13.24 18.10
CA LEU A 116 -14.77 12.76 18.36
C LEU A 116 -14.79 11.59 19.36
N ARG A 117 -13.84 10.66 19.30
CA ARG A 117 -13.74 9.58 20.29
C ARG A 117 -13.34 10.09 21.68
N MET A 118 -12.46 11.09 21.76
CA MET A 118 -12.10 11.74 23.02
C MET A 118 -13.31 12.43 23.67
N LEU A 119 -14.11 13.16 22.88
CA LEU A 119 -15.33 13.81 23.36
C LEU A 119 -16.38 12.82 23.86
N HIS A 120 -16.44 11.61 23.30
CA HIS A 120 -17.34 10.54 23.76
C HIS A 120 -16.75 9.67 24.88
N GLY A 121 -15.55 9.99 25.40
CA GLY A 121 -14.91 9.23 26.47
C GLY A 121 -14.56 7.79 26.08
N SER A 122 -14.27 7.54 24.80
CA SER A 122 -13.96 6.18 24.33
C SER A 122 -12.67 5.65 24.99
N PRO A 123 -12.66 4.43 25.55
CA PRO A 123 -11.49 3.89 26.27
C PRO A 123 -10.26 3.71 25.37
N GLU A 124 -10.46 3.55 24.06
CA GLU A 124 -9.39 3.48 23.06
C GLU A 124 -8.62 4.80 22.93
N THR A 125 -9.09 5.90 23.54
CA THR A 125 -8.33 7.15 23.54
C THR A 125 -7.15 7.13 24.51
N ALA A 126 -7.14 6.21 25.47
CA ALA A 126 -6.08 6.06 26.45
C ALA A 126 -4.71 5.75 25.81
N MET A 127 -4.70 5.02 24.68
CA MET A 127 -3.46 4.70 23.94
C MET A 127 -2.78 5.93 23.33
N PHE A 128 -3.53 7.02 23.10
CA PHE A 128 -2.97 8.29 22.63
C PHE A 128 -2.46 9.17 23.79
N SER A 129 -2.63 8.72 25.05
CA SER A 129 -2.38 9.50 26.26
C SER A 129 -1.28 8.96 27.19
N SER A 130 -0.84 7.70 27.06
CA SER A 130 0.15 7.12 27.97
C SER A 130 1.12 6.16 27.29
N ASP A 131 2.42 6.44 27.43
CA ASP A 131 3.53 5.54 27.14
C ASP A 131 4.05 4.90 28.44
N PRO A 132 4.20 3.57 28.53
CA PRO A 132 4.97 2.92 29.59
C PRO A 132 6.47 3.29 29.61
N ALA A 133 7.02 3.87 28.53
CA ALA A 133 8.44 4.19 28.35
C ALA A 133 8.78 5.70 28.33
N GLY A 134 7.85 6.59 28.68
CA GLY A 134 8.12 8.01 28.93
C GLY A 134 8.43 8.91 27.72
N GLY A 135 8.19 8.46 26.48
CA GLY A 135 8.28 9.28 25.28
C GLY A 135 6.90 9.76 24.80
N MET A 136 6.80 11.04 24.42
CA MET A 136 5.75 11.45 23.48
C MET A 136 5.88 10.56 22.24
N ILE A 137 4.78 9.92 21.79
CA ILE A 137 4.50 9.37 20.43
C ILE A 137 3.90 7.96 20.46
N TYR A 138 2.58 7.90 20.61
CA TYR A 138 1.70 7.12 19.74
C TYR A 138 1.04 8.06 18.70
N LEU A 139 1.85 8.81 17.95
CA LEU A 139 1.38 9.69 16.85
C LEU A 139 0.96 8.94 15.58
N HIS A 140 0.64 7.65 15.68
CA HIS A 140 0.10 6.88 14.56
C HIS A 140 -1.42 7.04 14.56
N LEU A 141 -1.89 8.18 14.05
CA LEU A 141 -3.29 8.62 14.18
C LEU A 141 -4.28 7.65 13.53
N GLU A 142 -3.84 6.91 12.52
CA GLU A 142 -4.67 6.05 11.65
C GLU A 142 -5.30 4.85 12.34
N TRP A 143 -4.94 4.58 13.60
CA TRP A 143 -5.48 3.50 14.41
C TRP A 143 -6.66 3.94 15.29
N TRP A 144 -7.17 5.15 15.09
CA TRP A 144 -8.23 5.76 15.89
C TRP A 144 -9.55 4.99 15.86
N ALA A 145 -9.90 4.35 14.75
CA ALA A 145 -11.20 3.69 14.59
C ALA A 145 -11.26 2.34 15.32
N ARG A 146 -10.20 1.54 15.21
CA ARG A 146 -9.91 0.39 16.06
C ARG A 146 -8.46 -0.01 15.81
N PRO A 147 -7.58 0.00 16.83
CA PRO A 147 -6.18 -0.29 16.65
C PRO A 147 -5.95 -1.65 16.03
N GLY A 148 -5.11 -1.68 15.00
CA GLY A 148 -4.75 -2.89 14.30
C GLY A 148 -5.90 -3.56 13.55
N THR A 149 -7.06 -2.91 13.33
CA THR A 149 -8.18 -3.48 12.56
C THR A 149 -8.59 -2.64 11.35
N TYR A 150 -9.01 -1.39 11.58
CA TYR A 150 -9.44 -0.49 10.51
C TYR A 150 -8.41 0.62 10.34
N GLN A 151 -7.83 0.69 9.15
CA GLN A 151 -6.84 1.70 8.80
C GLN A 151 -6.82 1.89 7.27
N PHE A 152 -6.91 3.15 6.84
CA PHE A 152 -6.56 3.59 5.49
C PHE A 152 -5.33 4.49 5.61
N SER A 153 -4.18 3.95 5.24
CA SER A 153 -2.91 4.65 5.46
C SER A 153 -2.76 5.85 4.53
N SER A 154 -2.31 6.97 5.09
CA SER A 154 -1.82 8.13 4.37
C SER A 154 -0.64 7.75 3.48
N ASN A 155 -0.40 8.53 2.43
CA ASN A 155 0.72 8.27 1.52
C ASN A 155 2.08 8.35 2.23
N THR A 156 2.24 9.26 3.19
CA THR A 156 3.47 9.37 3.98
C THR A 156 3.65 8.17 4.91
N THR A 157 2.58 7.72 5.56
CA THR A 157 2.60 6.50 6.38
C THR A 157 3.03 5.30 5.54
N LEU A 158 2.46 5.13 4.36
CA LEU A 158 2.80 4.03 3.45
C LEU A 158 4.30 4.00 3.13
N LEU A 159 4.93 5.15 2.86
CA LEU A 159 6.37 5.23 2.62
C LEU A 159 7.22 4.97 3.88
N PHE A 160 6.79 5.41 5.06
CA PHE A 160 7.59 5.25 6.29
C PHE A 160 7.53 3.86 6.90
N TRP A 161 6.44 3.13 6.66
CA TRP A 161 6.18 1.83 7.28
C TRP A 161 6.30 0.68 6.26
N VAL A 162 5.79 0.87 5.05
CA VAL A 162 5.60 -0.22 4.07
C VAL A 162 6.00 0.16 2.64
N PHE A 163 7.10 0.90 2.46
CA PHE A 163 7.56 1.37 1.14
C PHE A 163 7.63 0.25 0.09
N ASN A 164 8.04 -0.95 0.51
CA ASN A 164 8.18 -2.13 -0.33
C ASN A 164 6.83 -2.63 -0.92
N GLN A 165 5.72 -2.32 -0.26
CA GLN A 165 4.35 -2.60 -0.71
C GLN A 165 3.64 -1.36 -1.26
N THR A 166 4.35 -0.25 -1.46
CA THR A 166 3.74 1.04 -1.81
C THR A 166 4.20 1.52 -3.16
N VAL A 167 5.52 1.62 -3.36
CA VAL A 167 6.10 2.27 -4.55
C VAL A 167 5.70 1.53 -5.83
N ILE A 168 5.88 0.20 -5.88
CA ILE A 168 5.50 -0.60 -7.05
C ILE A 168 3.98 -0.61 -7.25
N PRO A 169 3.13 -0.80 -6.22
CA PRO A 169 1.68 -0.68 -6.38
C PRO A 169 1.18 0.69 -6.88
N TRP A 170 1.78 1.79 -6.44
CA TRP A 170 1.47 3.12 -7.01
C TRP A 170 1.88 3.21 -8.48
N LEU A 171 3.07 2.73 -8.85
CA LEU A 171 3.49 2.69 -10.26
C LEU A 171 2.54 1.83 -11.10
N CYS A 172 2.16 0.65 -10.62
CA CYS A 172 1.23 -0.24 -11.32
C CYS A 172 -0.13 0.43 -11.48
N THR A 173 -0.62 1.14 -10.45
CA THR A 173 -1.86 1.92 -10.52
C THR A 173 -1.75 3.02 -11.59
N CYS A 174 -0.65 3.78 -11.59
CA CYS A 174 -0.37 4.78 -12.62
C CYS A 174 -0.34 4.18 -14.03
N MET A 175 0.37 3.07 -14.23
CA MET A 175 0.47 2.40 -15.52
C MET A 175 -0.89 1.89 -16.00
N LEU A 176 -1.72 1.37 -15.10
CA LEU A 176 -3.09 0.96 -15.43
C LEU A 176 -3.92 2.15 -15.92
N LEU A 177 -3.84 3.30 -15.23
CA LEU A 177 -4.59 4.51 -15.58
C LEU A 177 -4.06 5.21 -16.84
N LEU A 178 -2.76 5.12 -17.10
CA LEU A 178 -2.14 5.66 -18.32
C LEU A 178 -2.33 4.74 -19.53
N SER A 179 -2.57 3.45 -19.30
CA SER A 179 -2.82 2.50 -20.38
C SER A 179 -4.13 2.80 -21.09
N ARG A 180 -4.08 2.82 -22.43
CA ARG A 180 -5.27 2.95 -23.29
C ARG A 180 -5.83 1.61 -23.75
N SER A 181 -5.22 0.50 -23.32
CA SER A 181 -5.52 -0.85 -23.78
C SER A 181 -5.50 -1.85 -22.63
N LEU A 182 -6.30 -2.91 -22.77
CA LEU A 182 -6.30 -4.03 -21.83
C LEU A 182 -5.11 -4.98 -22.02
N ALA A 183 -4.33 -4.79 -23.08
CA ALA A 183 -3.27 -5.71 -23.51
C ALA A 183 -2.11 -5.88 -22.50
N SER A 184 -1.96 -5.01 -21.50
CA SER A 184 -0.94 -5.15 -20.45
C SER A 184 -1.52 -5.24 -19.04
N SER A 185 -2.86 -5.24 -18.91
CA SER A 185 -3.55 -5.15 -17.62
C SER A 185 -3.22 -6.32 -16.69
N ALA A 186 -3.12 -7.55 -17.21
CA ALA A 186 -2.77 -8.72 -16.40
C ALA A 186 -1.32 -8.63 -15.91
N LEU A 187 -0.38 -8.23 -16.77
CA LEU A 187 1.02 -8.03 -16.37
C LEU A 187 1.16 -6.98 -15.26
N ILE A 188 0.46 -5.85 -15.39
CA ILE A 188 0.47 -4.78 -14.38
C ILE A 188 -0.06 -5.29 -13.03
N VAL A 189 -1.16 -6.05 -13.04
CA VAL A 189 -1.72 -6.64 -11.82
C VAL A 189 -0.77 -7.65 -11.19
N VAL A 190 -0.13 -8.51 -12.00
CA VAL A 190 0.83 -9.51 -11.51
C VAL A 190 2.08 -8.86 -10.93
N ALA A 191 2.58 -7.79 -11.56
CA ALA A 191 3.70 -7.00 -11.03
C ALA A 191 3.35 -6.34 -9.69
N CYS A 192 2.13 -5.84 -9.55
CA CYS A 192 1.62 -5.31 -8.28
C CYS A 192 1.53 -6.40 -7.21
N LEU A 193 0.97 -7.57 -7.56
CA LEU A 193 0.84 -8.72 -6.67
C LEU A 193 2.21 -9.23 -6.16
N ALA A 194 3.22 -9.24 -7.03
CA ALA A 194 4.58 -9.62 -6.67
C ALA A 194 5.19 -8.71 -5.57
N ALA A 195 4.88 -7.42 -5.61
CA ALA A 195 5.41 -6.44 -4.64
C ALA A 195 4.56 -6.33 -3.36
N GLY A 196 3.24 -6.49 -3.48
CA GLY A 196 2.31 -6.48 -2.37
C GLY A 196 1.05 -7.26 -2.73
N PRO A 197 0.85 -8.50 -2.23
CA PRO A 197 -0.22 -9.37 -2.70
C PRO A 197 -1.60 -8.75 -2.48
N TYR A 198 -1.84 -8.12 -1.33
CA TYR A 198 -3.10 -7.44 -1.04
C TYR A 198 -3.32 -6.22 -1.92
N ALA A 199 -2.30 -5.38 -2.15
CA ALA A 199 -2.38 -4.26 -3.07
C ALA A 199 -2.64 -4.74 -4.52
N GLY A 200 -2.04 -5.87 -4.92
CA GLY A 200 -2.32 -6.55 -6.18
C GLY A 200 -3.77 -6.95 -6.34
N VAL A 201 -4.39 -7.52 -5.29
CA VAL A 201 -5.83 -7.84 -5.27
C VAL A 201 -6.68 -6.58 -5.41
N GLY A 202 -6.36 -5.51 -4.66
CA GLY A 202 -7.04 -4.22 -4.77
C GLY A 202 -6.97 -3.65 -6.19
N LEU A 203 -5.80 -3.71 -6.83
CA LEU A 203 -5.61 -3.25 -8.20
C LEU A 203 -6.34 -4.15 -9.22
N ALA A 204 -6.40 -5.46 -8.97
CA ALA A 204 -7.12 -6.41 -9.81
C ALA A 204 -8.63 -6.09 -9.85
N VAL A 205 -9.23 -5.72 -8.71
CA VAL A 205 -10.64 -5.28 -8.66
C VAL A 205 -10.84 -4.04 -9.54
N ILE A 206 -9.95 -3.04 -9.44
CA ILE A 206 -10.02 -1.85 -10.28
C ILE A 206 -9.88 -2.20 -11.76
N ALA A 207 -8.87 -3.00 -12.12
CA ALA A 207 -8.64 -3.43 -13.50
C ALA A 207 -9.83 -4.21 -14.07
N LEU A 208 -10.47 -5.08 -13.28
CA LEU A 208 -11.64 -5.84 -13.67
C LEU A 208 -12.85 -4.94 -13.96
N VAL A 209 -13.15 -3.98 -13.07
CA VAL A 209 -14.25 -3.04 -13.28
C VAL A 209 -14.02 -2.20 -14.55
N LEU A 210 -12.79 -1.73 -14.78
CA LEU A 210 -12.44 -0.99 -15.99
C LEU A 210 -12.56 -1.86 -17.25
N ALA A 211 -12.14 -3.13 -17.19
CA ALA A 211 -12.26 -4.06 -18.30
C ALA A 211 -13.73 -4.36 -18.64
N ILE A 212 -14.58 -4.58 -17.63
CA ILE A 212 -16.04 -4.78 -17.81
C ILE A 212 -16.67 -3.51 -18.40
N ALA A 213 -16.29 -2.33 -17.91
CA ALA A 213 -16.80 -1.08 -18.45
C ALA A 213 -16.37 -0.85 -19.90
N ALA A 214 -15.16 -1.26 -20.28
CA ALA A 214 -14.71 -1.22 -21.67
C ALA A 214 -15.56 -2.15 -22.58
N LEU A 215 -15.98 -3.32 -22.08
CA LEU A 215 -16.93 -4.17 -22.80
C LEU A 215 -18.30 -3.49 -22.97
N ALA A 216 -18.79 -2.82 -21.92
CA ALA A 216 -20.08 -2.13 -21.93
C ALA A 216 -20.13 -0.97 -22.93
N GLN A 217 -18.98 -0.39 -23.31
CA GLN A 217 -18.87 0.62 -24.37
C GLN A 217 -19.07 0.06 -25.79
N LYS A 218 -19.36 -1.24 -25.94
CA LYS A 218 -19.63 -1.94 -27.21
C LYS A 218 -18.53 -1.68 -28.26
N PRO A 219 -17.31 -2.22 -28.03
CA PRO A 219 -16.22 -2.06 -28.98
C PRO A 219 -16.62 -2.54 -30.37
N SER A 220 -16.06 -1.91 -31.41
CA SER A 220 -16.23 -2.34 -32.80
C SER A 220 -15.76 -3.80 -32.94
N GLY A 221 -16.68 -4.73 -33.17
CA GLY A 221 -16.41 -6.18 -33.16
C GLY A 221 -16.94 -6.93 -31.92
N GLY A 222 -17.61 -6.23 -31.00
CA GLY A 222 -18.33 -6.81 -29.87
C GLY A 222 -17.45 -7.58 -28.88
N PHE A 223 -18.03 -8.62 -28.26
CA PHE A 223 -17.35 -9.44 -27.25
C PHE A 223 -16.05 -10.08 -27.77
N LYS A 224 -16.02 -10.51 -29.04
CA LYS A 224 -14.82 -11.11 -29.65
C LYS A 224 -13.63 -10.14 -29.66
N ALA A 225 -13.86 -8.90 -30.09
CA ALA A 225 -12.81 -7.88 -30.10
C ALA A 225 -12.33 -7.52 -28.68
N TRP A 226 -13.26 -7.50 -27.71
CA TRP A 226 -12.91 -7.29 -26.31
C TRP A 226 -12.01 -8.40 -25.77
N VAL A 227 -12.35 -9.68 -25.99
CA VAL A 227 -11.49 -10.82 -25.60
C VAL A 227 -10.12 -10.71 -26.27
N GLN A 228 -10.06 -10.40 -27.56
CA GLN A 228 -8.79 -10.24 -28.29
C GLN A 228 -7.93 -9.10 -27.74
N SER A 229 -8.54 -8.04 -27.20
CA SER A 229 -7.80 -6.95 -26.55
C SER A 229 -7.17 -7.35 -25.22
N PHE A 230 -7.73 -8.38 -24.56
CA PHE A 230 -7.22 -8.93 -23.31
C PHE A 230 -6.22 -10.08 -23.55
N VAL A 231 -6.45 -10.94 -24.54
CA VAL A 231 -5.57 -12.05 -24.92
C VAL A 231 -4.43 -11.54 -25.80
N SER A 232 -3.56 -10.70 -25.22
CA SER A 232 -2.33 -10.24 -25.83
C SER A 232 -1.16 -11.18 -25.48
N PRO A 233 -0.06 -11.19 -26.26
CA PRO A 233 1.16 -11.91 -25.87
C PRO A 233 1.65 -11.52 -24.47
N VAL A 234 1.54 -10.24 -24.10
CA VAL A 234 1.98 -9.71 -22.80
C VAL A 234 1.15 -10.27 -21.65
N ASN A 235 -0.18 -10.29 -21.76
CA ASN A 235 -1.05 -10.84 -20.72
C ASN A 235 -0.97 -12.36 -20.65
N VAL A 236 -0.79 -13.05 -21.77
CA VAL A 236 -0.56 -14.50 -21.79
C VAL A 236 0.75 -14.84 -21.08
N MET A 237 1.83 -14.09 -21.35
CA MET A 237 3.11 -14.27 -20.66
C MET A 237 3.02 -13.95 -19.15
N ALA A 238 2.10 -13.09 -18.73
CA ALA A 238 1.88 -12.79 -17.31
C ALA A 238 1.27 -13.97 -16.52
N PHE A 239 0.72 -14.99 -17.19
CA PHE A 239 0.14 -16.16 -16.52
C PHE A 239 1.18 -16.98 -15.75
N LEU A 240 2.36 -17.20 -16.33
CA LEU A 240 3.43 -17.96 -15.66
C LEU A 240 3.89 -17.30 -14.35
N PRO A 241 4.30 -16.02 -14.31
CA PRO A 241 4.65 -15.38 -13.06
C PRO A 241 3.45 -15.29 -12.10
N ALA A 242 2.22 -15.16 -12.59
CA ALA A 242 1.04 -15.22 -11.73
C ALA A 242 0.96 -16.55 -10.97
N VAL A 243 1.14 -17.68 -11.64
CA VAL A 243 1.12 -19.02 -11.02
C VAL A 243 2.26 -19.18 -10.02
N VAL A 244 3.46 -18.71 -10.36
CA VAL A 244 4.62 -18.76 -9.45
C VAL A 244 4.36 -17.95 -8.20
N TYR A 245 3.96 -16.69 -8.31
CA TYR A 245 3.69 -15.84 -7.14
C TYR A 245 2.49 -16.32 -6.33
N ALA A 246 1.41 -16.77 -6.98
CA ALA A 246 0.26 -17.31 -6.28
C ALA A 246 0.64 -18.56 -5.48
N SER A 247 1.34 -19.52 -6.10
CA SER A 247 1.80 -20.72 -5.39
C SER A 247 2.77 -20.39 -4.26
N TYR A 248 3.68 -19.43 -4.46
CA TYR A 248 4.59 -18.93 -3.43
C TYR A 248 3.85 -18.34 -2.23
N PHE A 249 2.97 -17.36 -2.44
CA PHE A 249 2.27 -16.70 -1.33
C PHE A 249 1.27 -17.60 -0.60
N LEU A 250 0.68 -18.58 -1.28
CA LEU A 250 -0.19 -19.58 -0.66
C LEU A 250 0.56 -20.51 0.32
N CYS A 251 1.90 -20.57 0.26
CA CYS A 251 2.70 -21.31 1.22
C CYS A 251 2.87 -20.59 2.55
N ASN A 252 2.69 -19.26 2.59
CA ASN A 252 2.95 -18.48 3.80
C ASN A 252 2.07 -18.99 4.95
N GLN A 253 2.68 -19.22 6.12
CA GLN A 253 1.97 -19.82 7.24
C GLN A 253 0.79 -18.98 7.71
N SER A 254 0.90 -17.65 7.74
CA SER A 254 -0.21 -16.79 8.13
C SER A 254 -1.46 -17.02 7.28
N VAL A 255 -1.31 -17.42 6.01
CA VAL A 255 -2.42 -17.77 5.13
C VAL A 255 -2.83 -19.24 5.29
N ALA A 256 -1.86 -20.13 5.46
CA ALA A 256 -2.08 -21.57 5.52
C ALA A 256 -2.82 -22.00 6.80
N THR A 257 -2.44 -21.44 7.96
CA THR A 257 -2.93 -21.84 9.30
C THR A 257 -4.11 -21.02 9.80
N SER A 258 -4.49 -19.95 9.09
CA SER A 258 -5.68 -19.18 9.42
C SER A 258 -6.95 -20.01 9.18
N GLU A 259 -7.64 -20.43 10.25
CA GLU A 259 -9.00 -21.02 10.19
C GLU A 259 -10.00 -20.09 9.46
N SER A 260 -9.69 -18.79 9.46
CA SER A 260 -10.43 -17.68 8.90
C SER A 260 -9.81 -17.20 7.57
N ARG A 261 -9.86 -18.01 6.51
CA ARG A 261 -9.29 -17.62 5.18
C ARG A 261 -10.04 -16.46 4.50
N LEU A 262 -11.32 -16.30 4.82
CA LEU A 262 -12.18 -15.19 4.42
C LEU A 262 -13.28 -15.09 5.46
N THR A 263 -13.03 -14.35 6.52
CA THR A 263 -14.09 -13.98 7.45
C THR A 263 -14.61 -12.64 6.99
N MET A 264 -15.89 -12.59 6.62
CA MET A 264 -16.57 -11.31 6.56
C MET A 264 -16.59 -10.81 8.00
N ILE A 265 -15.72 -9.85 8.28
CA ILE A 265 -15.73 -9.07 9.51
C ILE A 265 -17.03 -8.27 9.44
N GLY A 266 -18.15 -8.93 9.74
CA GLY A 266 -19.31 -8.24 10.26
C GLY A 266 -18.85 -7.38 11.42
N LEU A 267 -19.56 -6.28 11.65
CA LEU A 267 -19.39 -5.35 12.77
C LEU A 267 -18.89 -6.10 13.99
N LEU A 268 -17.57 -6.07 14.23
CA LEU A 268 -16.98 -6.86 15.30
C LEU A 268 -17.73 -6.51 16.59
N PRO A 269 -17.97 -7.46 17.49
CA PRO A 269 -18.79 -7.24 18.69
C PRO A 269 -18.37 -5.99 19.48
N ASP A 270 -17.08 -5.65 19.42
CA ASP A 270 -16.48 -4.52 20.15
C ASP A 270 -16.33 -3.23 19.31
N VAL A 271 -16.67 -3.23 18.02
CA VAL A 271 -16.74 -2.00 17.21
C VAL A 271 -18.18 -1.63 17.00
N GLY A 272 -18.61 -0.58 17.71
CA GLY A 272 -19.89 0.03 17.46
C GLY A 272 -20.03 0.42 15.99
N ILE A 273 -21.18 0.09 15.39
CA ILE A 273 -21.57 0.45 14.01
C ILE A 273 -21.28 1.92 13.71
N GLY A 274 -21.51 2.79 14.69
CA GLY A 274 -21.22 4.21 14.59
C GLY A 274 -19.75 4.53 14.31
N ALA A 275 -18.81 3.86 14.99
CA ALA A 275 -17.37 4.09 14.79
C ALA A 275 -16.90 3.60 13.42
N PHE A 276 -17.41 2.46 12.96
CA PHE A 276 -17.12 1.94 11.63
C PHE A 276 -17.70 2.84 10.53
N ALA A 277 -18.94 3.28 10.67
CA ALA A 277 -19.55 4.22 9.73
C ALA A 277 -18.79 5.55 9.71
N LEU A 278 -18.38 6.06 10.88
CA LEU A 278 -17.56 7.25 11.00
C LEU A 278 -16.21 7.09 10.32
N PHE A 279 -15.56 5.93 10.47
CA PHE A 279 -14.32 5.59 9.76
C PHE A 279 -14.51 5.69 8.25
N LEU A 280 -15.50 5.01 7.68
CA LEU A 280 -15.76 5.10 6.23
C LEU A 280 -16.02 6.53 5.76
N VAL A 281 -16.77 7.31 6.55
CA VAL A 281 -17.09 8.72 6.22
C VAL A 281 -15.83 9.59 6.23
N LEU A 282 -15.00 9.50 7.27
CA LEU A 282 -13.83 10.36 7.46
C LEU A 282 -12.64 9.96 6.57
N GLU A 283 -12.44 8.67 6.34
CA GLU A 283 -11.30 8.17 5.58
C GLU A 283 -11.48 8.29 4.06
N MET A 284 -12.71 8.15 3.56
CA MET A 284 -12.96 8.21 2.11
C MET A 284 -14.30 8.83 1.72
N GLY A 285 -15.34 8.70 2.54
CA GLY A 285 -16.72 9.01 2.16
C GLY A 285 -16.94 10.48 1.81
N ILE A 286 -16.38 11.39 2.62
CA ILE A 286 -16.47 12.84 2.37
C ILE A 286 -15.74 13.21 1.07
N TYR A 287 -14.54 12.67 0.85
CA TYR A 287 -13.79 12.89 -0.39
C TYR A 287 -14.56 12.37 -1.61
N ALA A 288 -15.05 11.12 -1.53
CA ALA A 288 -15.83 10.48 -2.57
C ALA A 288 -17.12 11.25 -2.89
N ALA A 289 -17.84 11.75 -1.89
CA ALA A 289 -19.05 12.54 -2.08
C ALA A 289 -18.76 13.85 -2.83
N ILE A 290 -17.68 14.56 -2.47
CA ILE A 290 -17.31 15.82 -3.11
C ILE A 290 -16.88 15.59 -4.57
N VAL A 291 -15.94 14.68 -4.81
CA VAL A 291 -15.46 14.42 -6.19
C VAL A 291 -16.54 13.72 -7.03
N GLY A 292 -17.47 13.00 -6.38
CA GLY A 292 -18.60 12.34 -7.02
C GLY A 292 -19.44 13.27 -7.89
N ILE A 293 -19.53 14.56 -7.55
CA ILE A 293 -20.21 15.58 -8.37
C ILE A 293 -19.68 15.59 -9.82
N ALA A 294 -18.38 15.35 -10.01
CA ALA A 294 -17.75 15.29 -11.33
C ALA A 294 -17.59 13.85 -11.86
N TYR A 295 -17.40 12.87 -10.99
CA TYR A 295 -16.91 11.54 -11.38
C TYR A 295 -17.92 10.39 -11.24
N TRP A 296 -19.14 10.61 -10.71
CA TRP A 296 -20.11 9.52 -10.46
C TRP A 296 -20.51 8.72 -11.70
N ARG A 297 -20.32 9.25 -12.92
CA ARG A 297 -20.59 8.53 -14.18
C ARG A 297 -19.39 7.73 -14.69
N THR A 298 -18.24 7.85 -14.03
CA THR A 298 -17.02 7.16 -14.46
C THR A 298 -16.93 5.78 -13.79
N PRO A 299 -16.58 4.72 -14.54
CA PRO A 299 -16.37 3.39 -13.95
C PRO A 299 -15.30 3.37 -12.86
N LEU A 300 -14.25 4.19 -13.02
CA LEU A 300 -13.18 4.33 -12.05
C LEU A 300 -13.68 4.78 -10.67
N PHE A 301 -14.63 5.73 -10.62
CA PHE A 301 -15.22 6.18 -9.36
C PHE A 301 -15.84 5.02 -8.58
N TRP A 302 -16.65 4.20 -9.24
CA TRP A 302 -17.31 3.06 -8.61
C TRP A 302 -16.35 1.93 -8.26
N ALA A 303 -15.31 1.72 -9.07
CA ALA A 303 -14.23 0.80 -8.73
C ALA A 303 -13.54 1.20 -7.41
N VAL A 304 -13.21 2.49 -7.27
CA VAL A 304 -12.55 3.05 -6.08
C VAL A 304 -13.46 2.97 -4.87
N VAL A 305 -14.68 3.53 -4.95
CA VAL A 305 -15.62 3.57 -3.83
C VAL A 305 -16.04 2.17 -3.42
N GLY A 306 -16.34 1.29 -4.38
CA GLY A 306 -16.70 -0.11 -4.10
C GLY A 306 -15.57 -0.87 -3.41
N THR A 307 -14.33 -0.69 -3.87
CA THR A 307 -13.16 -1.30 -3.20
C THR A 307 -13.03 -0.82 -1.76
N LEU A 308 -13.07 0.50 -1.53
CA LEU A 308 -12.91 1.08 -0.18
C LEU A 308 -14.08 0.75 0.76
N LEU A 309 -15.29 0.52 0.24
CA LEU A 309 -16.40 0.03 1.05
C LEU A 309 -16.25 -1.44 1.41
N CYS A 310 -15.72 -2.28 0.51
CA CYS A 310 -15.68 -3.73 0.71
C CYS A 310 -14.47 -4.22 1.51
N VAL A 311 -13.27 -3.65 1.29
CA VAL A 311 -12.03 -4.15 1.92
C VAL A 311 -12.05 -4.18 3.46
N PRO A 312 -12.72 -3.27 4.18
CA PRO A 312 -12.77 -3.34 5.64
C PRO A 312 -13.55 -4.55 6.17
N PHE A 313 -14.42 -5.14 5.36
CA PHE A 313 -15.18 -6.33 5.74
C PHE A 313 -14.39 -7.63 5.53
N ILE A 314 -13.21 -7.59 4.91
CA ILE A 314 -12.48 -8.80 4.53
C ILE A 314 -11.28 -9.00 5.47
N HIS A 315 -11.27 -10.14 6.16
CA HIS A 315 -10.11 -10.62 6.92
C HIS A 315 -9.38 -11.71 6.14
N ILE A 316 -8.06 -11.57 6.01
CA ILE A 316 -7.19 -12.63 5.49
C ILE A 316 -5.92 -12.65 6.34
N GLY A 317 -5.59 -13.82 6.89
CA GLY A 317 -4.41 -14.00 7.72
C GLY A 317 -4.66 -13.66 9.18
N SER A 318 -3.58 -13.64 9.97
CA SER A 318 -3.61 -13.37 11.42
C SER A 318 -3.66 -11.88 11.77
N ALA A 319 -3.35 -11.00 10.82
CA ALA A 319 -3.32 -9.57 10.99
C ALA A 319 -4.35 -8.90 10.06
N TYR A 320 -4.91 -7.76 10.45
CA TYR A 320 -5.91 -7.04 9.65
C TYR A 320 -5.31 -6.22 8.50
N GLU A 321 -4.19 -6.69 7.94
CA GLU A 321 -3.42 -5.99 6.92
C GLU A 321 -4.16 -5.88 5.59
N PHE A 322 -5.13 -6.78 5.32
CA PHE A 322 -5.90 -6.74 4.07
C PHE A 322 -6.57 -5.38 3.84
N CYS A 323 -7.29 -4.85 4.85
CA CYS A 323 -7.93 -3.54 4.76
C CYS A 323 -6.91 -2.43 4.44
N CYS A 324 -5.75 -2.44 5.12
CA CYS A 324 -4.74 -1.40 4.99
C CYS A 324 -3.99 -1.47 3.66
N ARG A 325 -3.77 -2.66 3.11
CA ARG A 325 -2.90 -2.88 1.94
C ARG A 325 -3.69 -3.03 0.65
N ALA A 326 -4.86 -3.67 0.67
CA ALA A 326 -5.73 -3.77 -0.51
C ALA A 326 -6.36 -2.42 -0.89
N SER A 327 -6.48 -1.48 0.05
CA SER A 327 -6.98 -0.12 -0.21
C SER A 327 -5.98 0.78 -0.94
N ILE A 328 -4.68 0.46 -0.95
CA ILE A 328 -3.61 1.34 -1.49
C ILE A 328 -3.92 1.86 -2.91
N PRO A 329 -4.25 1.01 -3.90
CA PRO A 329 -4.55 1.48 -5.26
C PRO A 329 -5.79 2.39 -5.32
N ALA A 330 -6.82 2.09 -4.51
CA ALA A 330 -8.07 2.82 -4.52
C ALA A 330 -7.93 4.20 -3.85
N LEU A 331 -7.22 4.27 -2.72
CA LEU A 331 -6.88 5.55 -2.05
C LEU A 331 -6.02 6.42 -2.96
N PHE A 332 -5.05 5.83 -3.67
CA PHE A 332 -4.23 6.56 -4.62
C PHE A 332 -5.05 7.11 -5.81
N CYS A 333 -6.00 6.33 -6.33
CA CYS A 333 -6.95 6.82 -7.33
C CYS A 333 -7.82 7.95 -6.78
N LEU A 334 -8.33 7.84 -5.55
CA LEU A 334 -9.14 8.86 -4.90
C LEU A 334 -8.37 10.18 -4.76
N MET A 335 -7.10 10.11 -4.37
CA MET A 335 -6.18 11.26 -4.35
C MET A 335 -6.08 11.92 -5.73
N LEU A 336 -5.86 11.14 -6.79
CA LEU A 336 -5.78 11.68 -8.16
C LEU A 336 -7.08 12.37 -8.58
N MET A 337 -8.24 11.81 -8.21
CA MET A 337 -9.54 12.43 -8.47
C MET A 337 -9.72 13.74 -7.71
N CYS A 338 -9.28 13.81 -6.45
CA CYS A 338 -9.26 15.04 -5.66
C CYS A 338 -8.38 16.10 -6.31
N GLY A 339 -7.15 15.73 -6.70
CA GLY A 339 -6.20 16.63 -7.35
C GLY A 339 -6.73 17.18 -8.68
N ALA A 340 -7.28 16.31 -9.52
CA ALA A 340 -7.85 16.70 -10.81
C ALA A 340 -9.09 17.60 -10.63
N PHE A 341 -9.93 17.32 -9.63
CA PHE A 341 -11.09 18.16 -9.29
C PHE A 341 -10.66 19.58 -8.88
N LEU A 342 -9.69 19.69 -7.97
CA LEU A 342 -9.18 20.99 -7.50
C LEU A 342 -8.50 21.78 -8.62
N MET A 343 -7.66 21.13 -9.43
CA MET A 343 -7.01 21.75 -10.58
C MET A 343 -8.02 22.34 -11.57
N LYS A 344 -9.09 21.61 -11.85
CA LYS A 344 -10.17 22.06 -12.74
C LYS A 344 -10.96 23.23 -12.16
N HIS A 345 -11.28 23.21 -10.87
CA HIS A 345 -12.26 24.14 -10.28
C HIS A 345 -11.65 25.34 -9.54
N LEU A 346 -10.35 25.32 -9.21
CA LEU A 346 -9.66 26.43 -8.56
C LEU A 346 -8.65 27.15 -9.48
N THR A 347 -8.05 26.43 -10.43
CA THR A 347 -7.01 26.99 -11.30
C THR A 347 -7.57 27.48 -12.62
N ASP A 348 -8.57 26.81 -13.19
CA ASP A 348 -9.22 27.25 -14.42
C ASP A 348 -10.17 28.42 -14.14
N ARG A 349 -9.72 29.63 -14.50
CA ARG A 349 -10.48 30.89 -14.29
C ARG A 349 -11.55 31.13 -15.35
N THR A 350 -11.65 30.26 -16.34
CA THR A 350 -12.59 30.43 -17.44
C THR A 350 -14.01 30.04 -16.98
N HIS A 351 -14.88 31.05 -16.89
CA HIS A 351 -16.35 30.94 -16.83
C HIS A 351 -17.07 30.48 -15.54
N ALA A 352 -16.41 30.09 -14.46
CA ALA A 352 -17.12 29.70 -13.23
C ALA A 352 -17.34 30.89 -12.27
N SER A 353 -18.61 31.28 -12.06
CA SER A 353 -19.01 32.20 -10.98
C SER A 353 -18.36 31.80 -9.65
N PRO A 354 -17.89 32.76 -8.82
CA PRO A 354 -17.34 32.48 -7.49
C PRO A 354 -18.27 31.66 -6.59
N ARG A 355 -19.58 31.69 -6.86
CA ARG A 355 -20.62 31.00 -6.09
C ARG A 355 -21.11 29.69 -6.75
N SER A 356 -20.41 29.15 -7.74
CA SER A 356 -20.83 27.88 -8.33
C SER A 356 -20.72 26.74 -7.30
N PRO A 357 -21.69 25.79 -7.27
CA PRO A 357 -21.65 24.66 -6.34
C PRO A 357 -20.34 23.86 -6.40
N SER A 358 -19.78 23.68 -7.61
CA SER A 358 -18.51 22.96 -7.80
C SER A 358 -17.32 23.71 -7.19
N ARG A 359 -17.32 25.05 -7.18
CA ARG A 359 -16.25 25.84 -6.58
C ARG A 359 -16.36 25.87 -5.05
N ILE A 360 -17.58 25.88 -4.51
CA ILE A 360 -17.82 25.70 -3.08
C ILE A 360 -17.34 24.30 -2.65
N ALA A 361 -17.70 23.26 -3.41
CA ALA A 361 -17.24 21.91 -3.17
C ALA A 361 -15.71 21.79 -3.25
N ALA A 362 -15.05 22.52 -4.16
CA ALA A 362 -13.59 22.56 -4.24
C ALA A 362 -12.96 23.17 -2.98
N TRP A 363 -13.50 24.27 -2.46
CA TRP A 363 -13.02 24.84 -1.20
C TRP A 363 -13.29 23.92 0.00
N ALA A 364 -14.45 23.27 0.06
CA ALA A 364 -14.73 22.26 1.08
C ALA A 364 -13.71 21.12 1.02
N LEU A 365 -13.35 20.66 -0.18
CA LEU A 365 -12.31 19.65 -0.37
C LEU A 365 -10.93 20.12 0.11
N VAL A 366 -10.57 21.39 -0.13
CA VAL A 366 -9.32 21.97 0.42
C VAL A 366 -9.31 21.91 1.94
N VAL A 367 -10.43 22.26 2.59
CA VAL A 367 -10.55 22.18 4.06
C VAL A 367 -10.40 20.73 4.53
N CYS A 368 -11.06 19.78 3.88
CA CYS A 368 -10.96 18.36 4.24
C CYS A 368 -9.51 17.85 4.10
N LEU A 369 -8.83 18.17 2.99
CA LEU A 369 -7.43 17.80 2.77
C LEU A 369 -6.49 18.46 3.78
N ALA A 370 -6.74 19.72 4.17
CA ALA A 370 -5.96 20.39 5.20
C ALA A 370 -6.12 19.70 6.56
N VAL A 371 -7.33 19.29 6.93
CA VAL A 371 -7.58 18.50 8.14
C VAL A 371 -6.91 17.13 8.04
N GLY A 372 -7.04 16.44 6.91
CA GLY A 372 -6.38 15.14 6.70
C GLY A 372 -4.85 15.22 6.74
N SER A 373 -4.26 16.34 6.31
CA SER A 373 -2.80 16.53 6.32
C SER A 373 -2.16 16.45 7.70
N VAL A 374 -2.93 16.52 8.79
CA VAL A 374 -2.42 16.35 10.16
C VAL A 374 -1.74 15.00 10.34
N THR A 375 -2.30 13.91 9.78
CA THR A 375 -1.73 12.56 9.86
C THR A 375 -0.31 12.46 9.28
N PRO A 376 -0.06 12.82 8.00
CA PRO A 376 1.29 12.78 7.44
C PRO A 376 2.24 13.74 8.14
N LEU A 377 1.78 14.92 8.59
CA LEU A 377 2.59 15.84 9.39
C LEU A 377 2.99 15.23 10.74
N CYS A 378 2.11 14.49 11.40
CA CYS A 378 2.41 13.74 12.62
C CYS A 378 3.42 12.62 12.38
N GLU A 379 3.36 11.92 11.24
CA GLU A 379 4.39 10.95 10.85
C GLU A 379 5.76 11.60 10.64
N PHE A 380 5.81 12.80 10.03
CA PHE A 380 7.05 13.57 9.98
C PHE A 380 7.53 13.98 11.39
N ALA A 381 6.66 14.54 12.22
CA ALA A 381 7.00 14.95 13.57
C ALA A 381 7.52 13.77 14.41
N ARG A 382 6.94 12.58 14.25
CA ARG A 382 7.38 11.34 14.89
C ARG A 382 8.83 11.03 14.58
N GLY A 383 9.20 10.99 13.30
CA GLY A 383 10.56 10.62 12.91
C GLY A 383 11.61 11.65 13.33
N ILE A 384 11.27 12.95 13.29
CA ILE A 384 12.15 14.03 13.77
C ILE A 384 12.36 13.92 15.28
N THR A 385 11.29 13.74 16.04
CA THR A 385 11.33 13.67 17.51
C THR A 385 12.11 12.45 17.99
N GLU A 386 11.94 11.30 17.34
CA GLU A 386 12.71 10.08 17.66
C GLU A 386 14.23 10.32 17.48
N VAL A 387 14.63 10.94 16.36
CA VAL A 387 16.04 11.29 16.11
C VAL A 387 16.55 12.32 17.13
N MET A 388 15.74 13.33 17.48
CA MET A 388 16.13 14.33 18.47
C MET A 388 16.31 13.73 19.87
N ASN A 389 15.49 12.75 20.24
CA ASN A 389 15.51 12.15 21.57
C ASN A 389 16.58 11.07 21.73
N LYS A 390 16.79 10.24 20.71
CA LYS A 390 17.65 9.04 20.79
C LYS A 390 18.96 9.17 20.01
N GLY A 391 19.06 10.14 19.11
CA GLY A 391 20.15 10.24 18.15
C GLY A 391 19.92 9.34 16.93
N ILE A 392 20.68 9.58 15.85
CA ILE A 392 20.51 8.92 14.55
C ILE A 392 20.75 7.41 14.64
N GLU A 393 21.86 6.99 15.25
CA GLU A 393 22.26 5.58 15.31
C GLU A 393 21.24 4.73 16.08
N ALA A 394 20.77 5.21 17.24
CA ALA A 394 19.75 4.51 18.02
C ALA A 394 18.34 4.58 17.41
N SER A 395 18.14 5.42 16.39
CA SER A 395 16.88 5.51 15.64
C SER A 395 16.83 4.55 14.44
N VAL A 396 17.94 3.87 14.12
CA VAL A 396 17.96 2.75 13.17
C VAL A 396 17.54 1.48 13.92
N ARG A 397 16.60 0.72 13.34
CA ARG A 397 16.09 -0.49 14.00
C ARG A 397 17.10 -1.63 13.88
N PRO A 398 17.34 -2.39 14.96
CA PRO A 398 18.20 -3.56 14.89
C PRO A 398 17.59 -4.62 13.97
N THR A 399 18.44 -5.51 13.45
CA THR A 399 17.97 -6.76 12.86
C THR A 399 17.53 -7.73 13.96
N VAL A 400 16.63 -8.64 13.62
CA VAL A 400 16.22 -9.77 14.47
C VAL A 400 16.67 -11.05 13.80
N ASP A 401 16.92 -12.12 14.56
CA ASP A 401 17.15 -13.42 13.92
C ASP A 401 15.80 -13.99 13.48
N LEU A 402 15.57 -14.05 12.16
CA LEU A 402 14.35 -14.68 11.65
C LEU A 402 14.36 -16.18 11.94
N GLY A 403 15.53 -16.83 11.97
CA GLY A 403 15.75 -18.24 12.28
C GLY A 403 15.14 -18.68 13.60
N GLU A 404 15.28 -17.88 14.66
CA GLU A 404 14.79 -18.19 16.01
C GLU A 404 13.26 -18.25 16.12
N PHE A 405 12.51 -17.66 15.19
CA PHE A 405 11.06 -17.81 15.15
C PHE A 405 10.71 -19.21 14.61
N GLU A 406 10.46 -20.15 15.53
CA GLU A 406 10.03 -21.51 15.20
C GLU A 406 8.75 -21.50 14.36
N VAL A 407 8.73 -22.38 13.36
CA VAL A 407 7.64 -22.55 12.40
C VAL A 407 7.07 -23.94 12.64
N SER A 408 6.06 -24.02 13.51
CA SER A 408 5.31 -25.26 13.73
C SER A 408 3.96 -25.21 13.01
N ALA A 409 3.34 -26.36 12.76
CA ALA A 409 2.08 -26.47 12.02
C ALA A 409 0.92 -25.65 12.66
N ASN A 410 1.03 -25.33 13.95
CA ASN A 410 0.01 -24.62 14.73
C ASN A 410 0.42 -23.19 15.11
N GLN A 411 1.59 -22.72 14.66
CA GLN A 411 2.02 -21.34 14.88
C GLN A 411 1.87 -20.51 13.61
N VAL A 412 1.44 -19.27 13.79
CA VAL A 412 1.37 -18.28 12.73
C VAL A 412 2.74 -17.64 12.56
N SER A 413 3.32 -17.76 11.36
CA SER A 413 4.48 -16.97 10.94
C SER A 413 4.13 -16.08 9.75
N ASN A 414 4.47 -14.80 9.84
CA ASN A 414 4.22 -13.82 8.77
C ASN A 414 5.29 -13.85 7.67
N PHE A 415 6.46 -14.46 7.94
CA PHE A 415 7.62 -14.40 7.04
C PHE A 415 8.08 -15.77 6.54
N LYS A 416 7.70 -16.85 7.23
CA LYS A 416 8.16 -18.21 6.90
C LYS A 416 7.02 -19.13 6.47
N ALA A 417 7.40 -20.20 5.77
CA ALA A 417 6.56 -21.34 5.43
C ALA A 417 7.26 -22.65 5.79
N ILE A 418 6.48 -23.68 6.13
CA ILE A 418 6.97 -25.06 6.21
C ILE A 418 7.28 -25.54 4.80
N VAL A 419 8.47 -26.09 4.61
CA VAL A 419 8.86 -26.72 3.34
C VAL A 419 8.20 -28.09 3.27
N THR A 420 7.32 -28.28 2.29
CA THR A 420 6.60 -29.54 2.09
C THR A 420 6.51 -29.89 0.61
N PRO A 421 6.71 -31.17 0.22
CA PRO A 421 6.47 -31.65 -1.15
C PRO A 421 5.02 -31.49 -1.64
N ASP A 422 4.06 -31.32 -0.72
CA ASP A 422 2.65 -31.11 -1.06
C ASP A 422 2.39 -29.69 -1.59
N SER A 423 3.30 -28.75 -1.32
CA SER A 423 3.23 -27.42 -1.88
C SER A 423 3.69 -27.42 -3.34
N PRO A 424 2.86 -26.94 -4.28
CA PRO A 424 3.28 -26.77 -5.67
C PRO A 424 4.53 -25.89 -5.83
N TYR A 425 4.71 -24.89 -4.96
CA TYR A 425 5.88 -24.02 -5.02
C TYR A 425 7.17 -24.77 -4.72
N PHE A 426 7.22 -25.47 -3.58
CA PHE A 426 8.42 -26.20 -3.19
C PHE A 426 8.70 -27.40 -4.11
N ARG A 427 7.65 -28.02 -4.65
CA ARG A 427 7.79 -29.16 -5.56
C ARG A 427 8.30 -28.78 -6.95
N PHE A 428 7.85 -27.66 -7.51
CA PHE A 428 8.10 -27.32 -8.92
C PHE A 428 9.00 -26.11 -9.14
N PHE A 429 9.14 -25.22 -8.16
CA PHE A 429 9.82 -23.94 -8.34
C PHE A 429 10.99 -23.68 -7.38
N ALA A 430 11.06 -24.36 -6.24
CA ALA A 430 12.07 -24.09 -5.20
C ALA A 430 13.24 -25.11 -5.14
N GLY A 431 13.41 -25.92 -6.19
CA GLY A 431 14.39 -27.01 -6.25
C GLY A 431 15.83 -26.61 -6.51
#